data_AF-A0A2T6ZMZ9-F1
#
_entry.id   AF-A0A2T6ZMZ9-F1
#
_cell.length_a   1.000
_cell.length_b   1.000
_cell.length_c   1.000
_cell.angle_alpha   90.00
_cell.angle_beta   90.00
_cell.angle_gamma   90.00
#
_symmetry.space_group_name_H-M   'P 1'
#
loop_
_entity.id
_entity.type
_entity.pdbx_description
1 polymer ?
#
loop_
_entity_poly.entity_id
_entity_poly.type
_entity_poly.pdbx_seq_one_letter_code
_entity_poly.pdbx_strand_id
1 'polypeptide(L)'
;MSPTYYSKITITYYSGNEEWLSKATFFAQELQSTFPTTLNEVSICKASNDEVFTIKISVSKDSNGGGASTNEAVLWDRTINIGFPDVESLKGAVRDIIEPGSGGGNIREVEAEDEDEEEYEEEDEGDDLMLSI
;
A
#
# COMPACT_ATOMS: atom_id res chain seq x y z
N MET A 1 7.91 -13.68 28.89
CA MET A 1 6.84 -13.56 27.88
C MET A 1 7.52 -13.52 26.51
N SER A 2 7.09 -14.35 25.57
CA SER A 2 7.61 -14.31 24.20
C SER A 2 7.22 -12.98 23.54
N PRO A 3 8.04 -12.42 22.63
CA PRO A 3 7.64 -11.24 21.86
C PRO A 3 6.35 -11.54 21.09
N THR A 4 5.37 -10.66 21.18
CA THR A 4 4.13 -10.75 20.40
C THR A 4 4.31 -9.96 19.11
N TYR A 5 4.08 -10.64 17.99
CA TYR A 5 4.01 -10.02 16.68
C TYR A 5 2.54 -9.79 16.33
N TYR A 6 2.25 -8.61 15.79
CA TYR A 6 0.95 -8.28 15.25
C TYR A 6 1.13 -7.91 13.78
N SER A 7 0.59 -8.73 12.87
CA SER A 7 0.62 -8.44 11.45
C SER A 7 -0.76 -8.11 10.92
N LYS A 8 -0.84 -7.04 10.13
CA LYS A 8 -2.06 -6.52 9.53
C LYS A 8 -1.87 -6.32 8.04
N ILE A 9 -2.83 -6.78 7.25
CA ILE A 9 -2.93 -6.44 5.83
C ILE A 9 -3.99 -5.37 5.65
N THR A 10 -3.70 -4.36 4.84
CA THR A 10 -4.68 -3.35 4.43
C THR A 10 -4.79 -3.37 2.91
N ILE A 11 -5.99 -3.66 2.41
CA ILE A 11 -6.33 -3.62 0.98
C ILE A 11 -7.17 -2.37 0.75
N THR A 12 -6.63 -1.41 0.02
CA THR A 12 -7.36 -0.19 -0.35
C THR A 12 -7.82 -0.29 -1.78
N TYR A 13 -9.08 0.05 -2.05
CA TYR A 13 -9.65 -0.01 -3.39
C TYR A 13 -10.49 1.23 -3.71
N TYR A 14 -10.52 1.64 -4.98
CA TYR A 14 -11.41 2.68 -5.47
C TYR A 14 -12.88 2.29 -5.30
N SER A 15 -13.62 3.11 -4.55
CA SER A 15 -15.01 2.83 -4.18
C SER A 15 -16.01 2.85 -5.34
N GLY A 16 -15.67 3.45 -6.49
CA GLY A 16 -16.53 3.51 -7.68
C GLY A 16 -16.57 2.23 -8.52
N ASN A 17 -15.81 1.19 -8.16
CA ASN A 17 -15.77 -0.08 -8.91
C ASN A 17 -16.07 -1.30 -8.02
N GLU A 18 -17.21 -1.96 -8.25
CA GLU A 18 -17.65 -3.14 -7.47
C GLU A 18 -16.79 -4.39 -7.74
N GLU A 19 -16.22 -4.53 -8.93
CA GLU A 19 -15.32 -5.65 -9.22
C GLU A 19 -14.07 -5.57 -8.35
N TRP A 20 -13.64 -4.36 -7.97
CA TRP A 20 -12.45 -4.15 -7.16
C TRP A 20 -12.69 -4.53 -5.70
N LEU A 21 -13.88 -4.28 -5.17
CA LEU A 21 -14.28 -4.82 -3.86
C LEU A 21 -14.27 -6.36 -3.88
N SER A 22 -14.79 -6.97 -4.94
CA SER A 22 -14.81 -8.43 -5.08
C SER A 22 -13.38 -8.99 -5.12
N LYS A 23 -12.46 -8.35 -5.86
CA LYS A 23 -11.04 -8.72 -5.88
C LYS A 23 -10.36 -8.52 -4.53
N ALA A 24 -10.61 -7.40 -3.85
CA ALA A 24 -10.08 -7.15 -2.52
C ALA A 24 -10.52 -8.23 -1.51
N THR A 25 -11.80 -8.60 -1.57
CA THR A 25 -12.37 -9.65 -0.73
C THR A 25 -11.74 -11.02 -1.03
N PHE A 26 -11.56 -11.34 -2.31
CA PHE A 26 -10.87 -12.57 -2.73
C PHE A 26 -9.46 -12.66 -2.13
N PHE A 27 -8.63 -11.62 -2.29
CA PHE A 27 -7.28 -11.62 -1.72
C PHE A 27 -7.28 -11.68 -0.19
N ALA A 28 -8.21 -10.98 0.47
CA ALA A 28 -8.36 -11.06 1.92
C ALA A 28 -8.64 -12.49 2.40
N GLN A 29 -9.56 -13.18 1.73
CA GLN A 29 -9.90 -14.58 2.04
C GLN A 29 -8.74 -15.53 1.78
N GLU A 30 -8.04 -15.37 0.65
CA GLU A 30 -6.86 -16.19 0.31
C GLU A 30 -5.72 -16.02 1.31
N LEU A 31 -5.44 -14.78 1.74
CA LEU A 31 -4.39 -14.50 2.72
C LEU A 31 -4.76 -15.03 4.11
N GLN A 32 -5.98 -14.77 4.56
CA GLN A 32 -6.44 -15.20 5.89
C GLN A 32 -6.51 -16.74 6.01
N SER A 33 -6.90 -17.44 4.95
CA SER A 33 -6.92 -18.91 4.92
C SER A 33 -5.51 -19.52 4.82
N THR A 34 -4.55 -18.82 4.21
CA THR A 34 -3.15 -19.27 4.09
C THR A 34 -2.36 -19.04 5.38
N PHE A 35 -2.62 -17.96 6.11
CA PHE A 35 -1.86 -17.53 7.29
C PHE A 35 -2.71 -17.43 8.57
N PRO A 36 -3.41 -18.50 9.00
CA PRO A 36 -4.43 -18.42 10.03
C PRO A 36 -3.90 -18.05 11.43
N THR A 37 -2.61 -18.25 11.70
CA THR A 37 -1.99 -18.00 13.02
C THR A 37 -1.01 -16.84 13.03
N THR A 38 -0.47 -16.48 11.86
CA THR A 38 0.56 -15.44 11.73
C THR A 38 -0.03 -14.12 11.26
N LEU A 39 -1.12 -14.13 10.48
CA LEU A 39 -1.87 -12.96 10.07
C LEU A 39 -2.99 -12.65 11.07
N ASN A 40 -2.91 -11.49 11.72
CA ASN A 40 -3.84 -11.14 12.80
C ASN A 40 -5.07 -10.37 12.30
N GLU A 41 -4.89 -9.54 11.27
CA GLU A 41 -5.94 -8.67 10.77
C GLU A 41 -5.85 -8.51 9.26
N VAL A 42 -7.00 -8.49 8.60
CA VAL A 42 -7.14 -8.01 7.22
C VAL A 42 -8.21 -6.92 7.19
N SER A 43 -7.81 -5.73 6.75
CA SER A 43 -8.67 -4.57 6.56
C SER A 43 -8.93 -4.36 5.08
N ILE A 44 -10.18 -4.10 4.70
CA ILE A 44 -10.57 -3.64 3.36
C ILE A 44 -11.09 -2.20 3.48
N CYS A 45 -10.40 -1.28 2.82
CA CYS A 45 -10.64 0.16 2.92
C CYS A 45 -11.09 0.73 1.58
N LYS A 46 -12.15 1.56 1.62
CA LYS A 46 -12.58 2.35 0.45
C LYS A 46 -11.70 3.58 0.31
N ALA A 47 -11.22 3.84 -0.90
CA ALA A 47 -10.65 5.12 -1.31
C ALA A 47 -11.63 5.90 -2.19
N SER A 48 -11.58 7.22 -2.07
CA SER A 48 -12.33 8.16 -2.91
C SER A 48 -11.62 8.47 -4.21
N ASN A 49 -10.28 8.39 -4.23
CA ASN A 49 -9.46 8.66 -5.40
C ASN A 49 -9.67 7.56 -6.45
N ASP A 50 -9.78 7.95 -7.71
CA ASP A 50 -9.89 7.01 -8.81
C ASP A 50 -8.63 6.15 -8.94
N GLU A 51 -8.81 5.00 -9.57
CA GLU A 51 -7.73 4.06 -9.95
C GLU A 51 -6.86 3.46 -8.82
N VAL A 52 -7.14 3.74 -7.55
CA VAL A 52 -6.38 3.17 -6.42
C VAL A 52 -6.71 1.69 -6.18
N PHE A 53 -5.70 0.82 -6.26
CA PHE A 53 -5.75 -0.52 -5.69
C PHE A 53 -4.39 -0.88 -5.08
N THR A 54 -4.31 -0.87 -3.75
CA THR A 54 -3.07 -1.12 -3.02
C THR A 54 -3.24 -2.21 -1.98
N ILE A 55 -2.17 -2.97 -1.75
CA ILE A 55 -2.08 -3.96 -0.67
C ILE A 55 -0.84 -3.62 0.13
N LYS A 56 -1.03 -3.34 1.43
CA LYS A 56 0.05 -3.05 2.37
C LYS A 56 0.05 -4.05 3.51
N ILE A 57 1.23 -4.32 4.06
CA ILE A 57 1.40 -5.09 5.28
C ILE A 57 2.07 -4.24 6.34
N SER A 58 1.54 -4.27 7.56
CA SER A 58 2.15 -3.66 8.74
C SER A 58 2.45 -4.75 9.75
N VAL A 59 3.67 -4.79 10.27
CA VAL A 59 4.11 -5.73 11.31
C VAL A 59 4.59 -4.94 12.50
N SER A 60 3.86 -5.05 13.60
CA SER A 60 4.22 -4.46 14.88
C SER A 60 4.84 -5.53 15.78
N LYS A 61 5.98 -5.19 16.38
CA LYS A 61 6.66 -5.99 17.38
C LYS A 61 6.59 -5.27 18.72
N ASP A 62 5.93 -5.89 19.70
CA ASP A 62 5.96 -5.41 21.07
C ASP A 62 7.23 -5.93 21.76
N SER A 63 8.13 -4.99 22.08
CA SER A 63 9.31 -5.27 22.88
C SER A 63 8.93 -5.09 24.35
N ASN A 64 8.92 -6.15 25.15
CA ASN A 64 8.64 -6.09 26.59
C ASN A 64 9.40 -4.93 27.28
N GLY A 65 8.73 -3.79 27.45
CA GLY A 65 9.25 -2.59 28.12
C GLY A 65 10.05 -1.59 27.28
N GLY A 66 10.09 -1.72 25.95
CA GLY A 66 10.95 -0.92 25.07
C GLY A 66 10.29 -0.47 23.77
N GLY A 67 9.06 0.05 23.83
CA GLY A 67 8.35 0.60 22.67
C GLY A 67 7.93 -0.44 21.62
N ALA A 68 6.75 -0.23 21.03
CA ALA A 68 6.32 -0.99 19.87
C ALA A 68 7.03 -0.46 18.63
N SER A 69 7.75 -1.33 17.92
CA SER A 69 8.31 -1.01 16.60
C SER A 69 7.36 -1.53 15.53
N THR A 70 6.91 -0.66 14.64
CA THR A 70 6.05 -1.01 13.51
C THR A 70 6.82 -0.81 12.22
N ASN A 71 6.86 -1.85 11.39
CA ASN A 71 7.36 -1.80 10.03
C ASN A 71 6.19 -1.92 9.06
N GLU A 72 6.19 -1.16 7.97
CA GLU A 72 5.19 -1.21 6.92
C GLU A 72 5.86 -1.46 5.57
N ALA A 73 5.22 -2.24 4.71
CA ALA A 73 5.66 -2.50 3.35
C ALA A 73 4.47 -2.51 2.38
N VAL A 74 4.72 -2.02 1.15
CA VAL A 74 3.77 -2.10 0.04
C VAL A 74 3.99 -3.42 -0.69
N LEU A 75 2.97 -4.28 -0.67
CA LEU A 75 2.98 -5.58 -1.37
C LEU A 75 2.53 -5.43 -2.83
N TRP A 76 1.63 -4.49 -3.08
CA TRP A 76 1.16 -4.17 -4.42
C TRP A 76 0.68 -2.73 -4.50
N ASP A 77 1.09 -2.06 -5.57
CA ASP A 77 0.50 -0.80 -6.00
C ASP A 77 0.12 -0.89 -7.48
N ARG A 78 -1.14 -0.58 -7.79
CA ARG A 78 -1.65 -0.60 -9.14
C ARG A 78 -1.06 0.49 -10.01
N THR A 79 -0.69 1.65 -9.46
CA THR A 79 -0.10 2.75 -10.23
C THR A 79 1.28 2.36 -10.78
N ILE A 80 2.01 1.53 -10.04
CA ILE A 80 3.36 1.06 -10.39
C ILE A 80 3.30 -0.25 -11.19
N ASN A 81 2.58 -1.25 -10.69
CA ASN A 81 2.66 -2.61 -11.23
C ASN A 81 1.66 -2.89 -12.35
N ILE A 82 0.69 -1.99 -12.56
CA ILE A 82 -0.43 -2.09 -13.52
C ILE A 82 -1.21 -3.41 -13.39
N GLY A 83 -2.51 -3.33 -13.06
CA GLY A 83 -3.36 -4.52 -12.93
C GLY A 83 -3.48 -5.02 -11.49
N PHE A 84 -3.45 -6.33 -11.30
CA PHE A 84 -3.68 -7.00 -10.01
C PHE A 84 -2.60 -8.06 -9.76
N PRO A 85 -2.24 -8.32 -8.49
CA PRO A 85 -1.21 -9.32 -8.18
C PRO A 85 -1.67 -10.72 -8.53
N ASP A 86 -0.72 -11.56 -8.92
CA ASP A 86 -0.88 -13.01 -8.88
C ASP A 86 -0.97 -13.47 -7.41
N VAL A 87 -1.86 -14.43 -7.14
CA VAL A 87 -2.16 -14.87 -5.76
C VAL A 87 -1.01 -15.61 -5.11
N GLU A 88 -0.25 -16.41 -5.87
CA GLU A 88 0.89 -17.14 -5.34
C GLU A 88 2.04 -16.19 -5.02
N SER A 89 2.29 -15.22 -5.90
CA SER A 89 3.27 -14.16 -5.71
C SER A 89 2.97 -13.32 -4.48
N LEU A 90 1.70 -12.93 -4.27
CA LEU A 90 1.28 -12.17 -3.10
C LEU A 90 1.47 -12.97 -1.79
N LYS A 91 1.12 -14.26 -1.79
CA LYS A 91 1.34 -15.14 -0.64
C LYS A 91 2.83 -15.29 -0.32
N GLY A 92 3.68 -15.39 -1.34
CA GLY A 92 5.14 -15.41 -1.18
C GLY A 92 5.63 -14.15 -0.46
N ALA A 93 5.31 -12.98 -1.00
CA ALA A 93 5.74 -11.70 -0.42
C ALA A 93 5.25 -11.50 1.03
N VAL A 94 4.02 -11.91 1.35
CA VAL A 94 3.52 -11.87 2.73
C VAL A 94 4.33 -12.78 3.65
N ARG A 95 4.61 -14.02 3.23
CA ARG A 95 5.40 -14.99 4.01
C ARG A 95 6.79 -14.44 4.31
N ASP A 96 7.44 -13.83 3.34
CA ASP A 96 8.80 -13.29 3.49
C ASP A 96 8.89 -12.21 4.56
N ILE A 97 7.81 -11.44 4.74
CA ILE A 97 7.75 -10.34 5.72
C ILE A 97 7.37 -10.85 7.11
N ILE A 98 6.39 -11.76 7.23
CA ILE A 98 5.92 -12.25 8.54
C ILE A 98 6.78 -13.38 9.11
N GLU A 99 7.55 -14.09 8.27
CA GLU A 99 8.46 -15.18 8.64
C GLU A 99 9.88 -14.96 8.06
N PRO A 100 10.61 -13.90 8.48
CA PRO A 100 11.95 -13.63 8.00
C PRO A 100 12.91 -14.73 8.51
N GLY A 101 13.18 -15.73 7.66
CA GLY A 101 13.96 -16.93 8.01
C GLY A 101 13.53 -18.18 7.24
N SER A 102 12.32 -18.19 6.68
CA SER A 102 11.85 -19.22 5.74
C SER A 102 12.31 -18.82 4.33
N GLY A 103 13.59 -19.09 4.01
CA GLY A 103 14.33 -18.46 2.91
C GLY A 103 13.61 -18.34 1.54
N GLY A 104 13.08 -17.16 1.22
CA GLY A 104 12.55 -16.93 -0.12
C GLY A 104 11.95 -15.56 -0.47
N GLY A 105 12.58 -14.41 -0.20
CA GLY A 105 12.08 -13.14 -0.77
C GLY A 105 13.03 -11.94 -0.77
N ASN A 106 13.30 -11.38 -1.95
CA ASN A 106 13.91 -10.06 -2.11
C ASN A 106 12.81 -8.99 -2.03
N ILE A 107 12.64 -8.35 -0.88
CA ILE A 107 11.85 -7.12 -0.78
C ILE A 107 12.65 -5.97 -1.43
N ARG A 108 12.04 -5.28 -2.40
CA ARG A 108 12.54 -3.98 -2.85
C ARG A 108 11.99 -2.93 -1.90
N GLU A 109 12.89 -2.29 -1.19
CA GLU A 109 12.63 -1.05 -0.46
C GLU A 109 12.26 0.01 -1.52
N VAL A 110 11.01 0.46 -1.51
CA VAL A 110 10.61 1.67 -2.24
C VAL A 110 10.85 2.82 -1.28
N GLU A 111 11.96 3.51 -1.49
CA GLU A 111 12.15 4.85 -0.96
C GLU A 111 11.07 5.73 -1.59
N ALA A 112 10.28 6.40 -0.76
CA ALA A 112 9.32 7.40 -1.23
C ALA A 112 10.13 8.57 -1.78
N GLU A 113 10.13 8.75 -3.10
CA GLU A 113 10.57 9.99 -3.71
C GLU A 113 9.44 11.01 -3.51
N ASP A 114 9.73 12.07 -2.76
CA ASP A 114 8.83 13.21 -2.55
C ASP A 114 8.58 13.86 -3.93
N GLU A 115 7.34 13.77 -4.43
CA GLU A 115 6.94 14.44 -5.68
C GLU A 115 6.90 15.96 -5.46
N ASP A 116 7.78 16.66 -6.18
CA ASP A 116 7.93 18.12 -6.20
C ASP A 116 6.59 18.83 -6.54
N GLU A 117 6.28 19.88 -5.78
CA GLU A 117 5.15 20.79 -6.00
C GLU A 117 5.28 21.48 -7.38
N GLU A 118 4.38 21.21 -8.32
CA GLU A 118 4.28 22.00 -9.55
C GLU A 118 3.67 23.38 -9.25
N GLU A 119 4.50 24.41 -9.39
CA GLU A 119 4.18 25.84 -9.31
C GLU A 119 3.45 26.29 -10.58
N TYR A 120 2.20 26.76 -10.44
CA TYR A 120 1.46 27.39 -11.55
C TYR A 120 1.95 28.84 -11.72
N GLU A 121 2.67 29.13 -12.81
CA GLU A 121 2.95 30.52 -13.21
C GLU A 121 1.69 31.16 -13.84
N GLU A 122 1.19 32.24 -13.23
CA GLU A 122 0.22 33.16 -13.87
C GLU A 122 0.98 34.08 -14.85
N GLU A 123 0.71 33.95 -16.15
CA GLU A 123 1.15 34.94 -17.15
C GLU A 123 0.25 36.19 -17.09
N ASP A 124 0.76 37.24 -16.45
CA ASP A 124 0.27 38.62 -16.55
C ASP A 124 1.02 39.30 -17.72
N GLU A 125 0.35 39.47 -18.87
CA GLU A 125 0.84 40.30 -19.97
C GLU A 125 -0.10 41.49 -20.17
N GLY A 126 -0.01 42.43 -19.22
CA GLY A 126 -0.39 43.81 -19.42
C GLY A 126 0.80 44.62 -19.96
N ASP A 127 0.48 45.46 -20.97
CA ASP A 127 1.12 46.72 -21.37
C ASP A 127 1.64 46.71 -22.82
N ASP A 128 1.45 47.71 -23.67
CA ASP A 128 0.74 48.99 -23.67
C ASP A 128 1.05 49.63 -25.06
N LEU A 129 0.35 50.72 -25.42
CA LEU A 129 0.70 51.73 -26.44
C LEU A 129 0.35 51.40 -27.92
N MET A 130 -0.30 52.24 -28.73
CA MET A 130 -0.69 53.65 -28.61
C MET A 130 -1.53 54.09 -29.83
N LEU A 131 -2.23 55.23 -29.67
CA LEU A 131 -2.58 56.26 -30.68
C LEU A 131 -3.92 56.20 -31.44
N SER A 132 -4.90 56.89 -30.84
CA SER A 132 -5.51 58.14 -31.35
C SER A 132 -5.82 58.28 -32.85
N ILE A 133 -7.10 58.23 -33.21
CA ILE A 133 -7.92 59.35 -33.73
C ILE A 133 -9.39 58.93 -33.76
#